data_AF-A0A7C5YUX7-F1
#
_entry.id   AF-A0A7C5YUX7-F1
#
_cell.length_a   1.000
_cell.length_b   1.000
_cell.length_c   1.000
_cell.angle_alpha   90.00
_cell.angle_beta   90.00
_cell.angle_gamma   90.00
#
_symmetry.space_group_name_H-M   'P 1'
#
loop_
_entity.id
_entity.type
_entity.pdbx_description
1 polymer ?
#
loop_
_entity_poly.entity_id
_entity_poly.type
_entity_poly.pdbx_seq_one_letter_code
_entity_poly.pdbx_strand_id
1 'polypeptide(L)'
;MEITFIHLLRSDDKVLDLLNVVSETARCKVNPLLFLMQNKLFTSIEGCPLAYRAPRQMLSLSTKKQILSTKGVVARQGIGASTRFHRLVWEVPSRLIGSYWFHMAHGTSPSKFYKPTTHVFLWADDGKEAKADIVHRYPYLKGNYGFKIQAEEYYRKPGLCYGKRTENFTVQIMPSNHVFSFEGTAIFTDGSFVDDWSLLALLNSTPIDHWLSIICAEHKAYNYVEAIPIPEDTRKFHFALREKAQNSWSLQRNLDTCNPTSPVFVRPAVMNEIEKTLRSSVDAFTMNIKAANAALARIQIEIDDVVIHLYGLTEPLHVVEEDGITDVELADEDKDYDFGYDISALVYQYFDYLIGVLLGRWDIRIALDPSLAPKLPDPFAPLPVCPPGMLVGPDGLPAQPGGIVSEEWLRKRAEGGMQYADGIWTIPNGDDLLPTALCVLLTDADYPVRVQWDGVLVDDPGFNGASPHREDVVRRVR
;
A
#
# COMPACT_ATOMS: atom_id res chain seq x y z
N MET A 1 3.28 9.12 -44.40
CA MET A 1 1.88 9.59 -44.45
C MET A 1 1.55 10.12 -43.08
N GLU A 2 1.21 11.40 -43.01
CA GLU A 2 0.61 12.01 -41.82
C GLU A 2 -0.88 11.73 -41.82
N ILE A 3 -1.42 11.46 -40.64
CA ILE A 3 -2.83 11.15 -40.39
C ILE A 3 -3.33 12.23 -39.44
N THR A 4 -4.48 12.80 -39.80
CA THR A 4 -5.16 13.82 -39.01
C THR A 4 -6.25 13.17 -38.19
N PHE A 5 -6.25 13.40 -36.88
CA PHE A 5 -7.29 12.99 -35.94
C PHE A 5 -7.99 14.24 -35.41
N ILE A 6 -9.32 14.16 -35.29
CA ILE A 6 -10.14 15.20 -34.66
C ILE A 6 -10.89 14.55 -33.50
N HIS A 7 -10.60 14.98 -32.28
CA HIS A 7 -11.11 14.37 -31.06
C HIS A 7 -12.48 14.97 -30.69
N LEU A 8 -13.57 14.28 -31.05
CA LEU A 8 -14.95 14.72 -30.81
C LEU A 8 -15.74 13.74 -29.95
N LEU A 9 -15.07 12.87 -29.17
CA LEU A 9 -15.75 11.83 -28.41
C LEU A 9 -16.77 12.39 -27.41
N ARG A 10 -16.48 13.57 -26.85
CA ARG A 10 -17.32 14.26 -25.83
C ARG A 10 -18.00 15.54 -26.31
N SER A 11 -17.96 15.80 -27.61
CA SER A 11 -18.63 16.97 -28.15
C SER A 11 -20.14 16.73 -28.14
N ASP A 12 -20.89 17.61 -27.45
CA ASP A 12 -22.35 17.60 -27.43
C ASP A 12 -22.93 17.84 -28.83
N ASP A 13 -22.31 18.75 -29.59
CA ASP A 13 -22.62 19.04 -30.99
C ASP A 13 -21.38 18.78 -31.87
N LYS A 14 -21.20 17.51 -32.23
CA LYS A 14 -20.07 17.05 -33.06
C LYS A 14 -20.00 17.76 -34.41
N VAL A 15 -21.12 18.22 -34.95
CA VAL A 15 -21.15 18.90 -36.25
C VAL A 15 -20.57 20.31 -36.10
N LEU A 16 -21.05 21.05 -35.09
CA LEU A 16 -20.56 22.40 -34.81
C LEU A 16 -19.06 22.37 -34.46
N ASP A 17 -18.64 21.46 -33.60
CA ASP A 17 -17.24 21.39 -33.19
C ASP A 17 -16.32 20.93 -34.31
N LEU A 18 -16.76 19.98 -35.15
CA LEU A 18 -16.01 19.61 -36.35
C LEU A 18 -15.84 20.80 -37.30
N LEU A 19 -16.91 21.57 -37.55
CA LEU A 19 -16.88 22.76 -38.38
C LEU A 19 -15.93 23.83 -37.81
N ASN A 20 -15.94 24.00 -36.49
CA ASN A 20 -15.05 24.92 -35.78
C ASN A 20 -13.59 24.48 -35.95
N VAL A 21 -13.25 23.21 -35.69
CA VAL A 21 -11.90 22.68 -35.86
C VAL A 21 -11.41 22.88 -37.29
N VAL A 22 -12.21 22.50 -38.29
CA VAL A 22 -11.84 22.65 -39.71
C VAL A 22 -11.66 24.11 -40.08
N SER A 23 -12.55 24.99 -39.64
CA SER A 23 -12.50 26.44 -39.94
C SER A 23 -11.30 27.13 -39.29
N GLU A 24 -10.96 26.76 -38.05
CA GLU A 24 -9.78 27.27 -37.35
C GLU A 24 -8.49 26.77 -38.00
N THR A 25 -8.44 25.49 -38.34
CA THR A 25 -7.28 24.88 -39.01
C THR A 25 -7.04 25.52 -40.38
N ALA A 26 -8.10 25.78 -41.15
CA ALA A 26 -8.02 26.48 -42.43
C ALA A 26 -7.48 27.92 -42.30
N ARG A 27 -7.63 28.53 -41.11
CA ARG A 27 -7.06 29.84 -40.76
C ARG A 27 -5.69 29.74 -40.09
N CYS A 28 -5.03 28.59 -40.16
CA CYS A 28 -3.74 28.30 -39.52
C CYS A 28 -3.74 28.52 -38.00
N LYS A 29 -4.91 28.37 -37.34
CA LYS A 29 -4.99 28.38 -35.88
C LYS A 29 -4.79 26.96 -35.35
N VAL A 30 -4.03 26.86 -34.27
CA VAL A 30 -3.90 25.61 -33.51
C VAL A 30 -5.22 25.34 -32.81
N ASN A 31 -5.76 24.14 -32.96
CA ASN A 31 -6.97 23.70 -32.27
C ASN A 31 -6.63 22.51 -31.36
N PRO A 32 -7.05 22.52 -30.07
CA PRO A 32 -6.71 21.47 -29.10
C PRO A 32 -7.36 20.10 -29.38
N LEU A 33 -8.37 20.05 -30.26
CA LEU A 33 -9.02 18.80 -30.68
C LEU A 33 -8.36 18.19 -31.91
N LEU A 34 -7.41 18.88 -32.56
CA LEU A 34 -6.71 18.42 -33.75
C LEU A 34 -5.36 17.79 -33.41
N PHE A 35 -5.16 16.54 -33.81
CA PHE A 35 -3.91 15.82 -33.63
C PHE A 35 -3.33 15.37 -34.97
N LEU A 36 -2.06 15.67 -35.20
CA LEU A 36 -1.32 15.26 -36.40
C LEU A 36 -0.30 14.19 -36.04
N MET A 37 -0.42 13.02 -36.67
CA MET A 37 0.36 11.83 -36.31
C MET A 37 0.98 11.15 -37.54
N GLN A 38 2.20 10.64 -37.39
CA GLN A 38 2.83 9.84 -38.42
C GLN A 38 2.46 8.36 -38.27
N ASN A 39 2.09 7.71 -39.38
CA ASN A 39 1.66 6.31 -39.36
C ASN A 39 2.64 5.35 -38.64
N LYS A 40 3.95 5.60 -38.76
CA LYS A 40 5.00 4.77 -38.14
C LYS A 40 4.96 4.76 -36.60
N LEU A 41 4.35 5.77 -35.97
CA LEU A 41 4.24 5.84 -34.51
C LEU A 41 3.21 4.86 -33.95
N PHE A 42 2.15 4.53 -34.68
CA PHE A 42 1.14 3.56 -34.21
C PHE A 42 1.69 2.14 -34.18
N THR A 43 2.45 1.77 -35.21
CA THR A 43 3.11 0.46 -35.29
C THR A 43 4.27 0.30 -34.32
N SER A 44 4.62 1.34 -33.56
CA SER A 44 5.74 1.33 -32.61
C SER A 44 5.39 0.73 -31.25
N ILE A 45 4.10 0.63 -30.94
CA ILE A 45 3.57 0.05 -29.71
C ILE A 45 2.96 -1.30 -30.07
N GLU A 46 3.23 -2.31 -29.24
CA GLU A 46 2.62 -3.63 -29.41
C GLU A 46 1.09 -3.53 -29.33
N GLY A 47 0.38 -4.25 -30.22
CA GLY A 47 -1.06 -4.14 -30.38
C GLY A 47 -1.54 -2.96 -31.23
N CYS A 48 -0.63 -2.08 -31.67
CA CYS A 48 -0.91 -0.94 -32.55
C CYS A 48 -2.10 -0.05 -32.08
N PRO A 49 -2.15 0.40 -30.81
CA PRO A 49 -3.22 1.24 -30.31
C PRO A 49 -3.26 2.57 -31.09
N LEU A 50 -4.46 3.13 -31.27
CA LEU A 50 -4.66 4.46 -31.85
C LEU A 50 -4.32 5.56 -30.82
N ALA A 51 -3.07 5.57 -30.36
CA ALA A 51 -2.54 6.46 -29.33
C ALA A 51 -2.25 7.88 -29.85
N TYR A 52 -3.18 8.49 -30.61
CA TYR A 52 -2.97 9.79 -31.25
C TYR A 52 -2.90 10.97 -30.26
N ARG A 53 -3.33 10.76 -29.01
CA ARG A 53 -3.20 11.72 -27.90
C ARG A 53 -1.90 11.57 -27.11
N ALA A 54 -1.12 10.51 -27.34
CA ALA A 54 0.06 10.24 -26.52
C ALA A 54 1.19 11.24 -26.84
N PRO A 55 1.99 11.65 -25.85
CA PRO A 55 3.09 12.57 -26.07
C PRO A 55 4.07 12.07 -27.12
N ARG A 56 4.36 12.90 -28.13
CA ARG A 56 5.23 12.54 -29.28
C ARG A 56 6.61 12.07 -28.86
N GLN A 57 7.17 12.69 -27.82
CA GLN A 57 8.46 12.34 -27.24
C GLN A 57 8.45 10.89 -26.73
N MET A 58 7.40 10.48 -26.02
CA MET A 58 7.26 9.11 -25.51
C MET A 58 7.04 8.09 -26.63
N LEU A 59 6.23 8.43 -27.64
CA LEU A 59 6.07 7.59 -28.84
C LEU A 59 7.37 7.38 -29.61
N SER A 60 8.21 8.43 -29.70
CA SER A 60 9.54 8.35 -30.32
C SER A 60 10.46 7.39 -29.57
N LEU A 61 10.44 7.40 -28.22
CA LEU A 61 11.17 6.45 -27.38
C LEU A 61 10.67 5.01 -27.61
N SER A 62 9.34 4.80 -27.67
CA SER A 62 8.74 3.50 -27.98
C SER A 62 9.21 2.96 -29.34
N THR A 63 9.27 3.82 -30.35
CA THR A 63 9.77 3.45 -31.70
C THR A 63 11.22 2.99 -31.68
N LYS A 64 12.03 3.51 -30.77
CA LYS A 64 13.43 3.09 -30.55
C LYS A 64 13.56 1.86 -29.65
N LYS A 65 12.44 1.28 -29.18
CA LYS A 65 12.40 0.21 -28.17
C LYS A 65 13.12 0.58 -26.87
N GLN A 66 13.12 1.86 -26.53
CA GLN A 66 13.65 2.35 -25.26
C GLN A 66 12.54 2.29 -24.22
N ILE A 67 12.39 1.13 -23.58
CA ILE A 67 11.30 0.81 -22.63
C ILE A 67 11.84 0.25 -21.30
N LEU A 68 11.05 0.31 -20.23
CA LEU A 68 11.44 -0.13 -18.88
C LEU A 68 11.99 -1.56 -18.83
N SER A 69 11.35 -2.52 -19.51
CA SER A 69 11.81 -3.93 -19.54
C SER A 69 13.21 -4.14 -20.11
N THR A 70 13.65 -3.27 -21.04
CA THR A 70 15.03 -3.32 -21.57
C THR A 70 16.07 -2.74 -20.60
N LYS A 71 15.61 -2.16 -19.49
CA LYS A 71 16.42 -1.47 -18.48
C LYS A 71 16.39 -2.17 -17.11
N GLY A 72 16.08 -3.47 -17.09
CA GLY A 72 16.09 -4.27 -15.85
C GLY A 72 14.88 -4.07 -14.94
N VAL A 73 13.83 -3.38 -15.42
CA VAL A 73 12.57 -3.22 -14.69
C VAL A 73 11.54 -4.22 -15.21
N VAL A 74 11.01 -5.07 -14.35
CA VAL A 74 10.06 -6.13 -14.72
C VAL A 74 8.78 -6.04 -13.91
N ALA A 75 7.64 -6.28 -14.55
CA ALA A 75 6.34 -6.35 -13.87
C ALA A 75 5.78 -7.77 -13.96
N ARG A 76 5.15 -8.25 -12.88
CA ARG A 76 4.71 -9.65 -12.75
C ARG A 76 3.36 -9.74 -12.05
N GLN A 77 2.45 -10.52 -12.65
CA GLN A 77 1.20 -10.92 -12.00
C GLN A 77 1.41 -12.19 -11.17
N GLY A 78 0.72 -12.29 -10.04
CA GLY A 78 0.94 -13.37 -9.07
C GLY A 78 -0.23 -14.34 -8.97
N ILE A 79 -0.77 -14.46 -7.76
CA ILE A 79 -1.72 -15.49 -7.35
C ILE A 79 -3.16 -15.14 -7.81
N GLY A 80 -3.77 -16.02 -8.58
CA GLY A 80 -5.18 -16.06 -8.95
C GLY A 80 -5.93 -17.26 -8.34
N ALA A 81 -5.79 -17.45 -7.03
CA ALA A 81 -6.36 -18.58 -6.27
C ALA A 81 -7.75 -18.25 -5.67
N SER A 82 -8.35 -19.23 -4.97
CA SER A 82 -9.65 -19.07 -4.33
C SER A 82 -9.58 -18.11 -3.13
N THR A 83 -10.67 -17.39 -2.87
CA THR A 83 -10.88 -16.55 -1.68
C THR A 83 -10.67 -17.30 -0.36
N ARG A 84 -10.80 -18.64 -0.33
CA ARG A 84 -10.59 -19.43 0.90
C ARG A 84 -9.19 -19.28 1.50
N PHE A 85 -8.20 -18.94 0.67
CA PHE A 85 -6.81 -18.73 1.07
C PHE A 85 -6.51 -17.29 1.51
N HIS A 86 -7.47 -16.37 1.44
CA HIS A 86 -7.32 -14.98 1.84
C HIS A 86 -7.89 -14.76 3.23
N ARG A 87 -7.17 -14.02 4.07
CA ARG A 87 -7.64 -13.54 5.36
C ARG A 87 -7.17 -12.12 5.59
N LEU A 88 -7.85 -11.39 6.46
CA LEU A 88 -7.32 -10.18 7.05
C LEU A 88 -6.28 -10.57 8.11
N VAL A 89 -5.28 -9.72 8.33
CA VAL A 89 -4.16 -9.99 9.26
C VAL A 89 -4.65 -10.39 10.67
N TRP A 90 -5.75 -9.79 11.14
CA TRP A 90 -6.33 -10.05 12.47
C TRP A 90 -7.24 -11.29 12.54
N GLU A 91 -7.51 -11.95 11.41
CA GLU A 91 -8.30 -13.19 11.38
C GLU A 91 -7.43 -14.44 11.59
N VAL A 92 -6.11 -14.29 11.64
CA VAL A 92 -5.16 -15.39 11.75
C VAL A 92 -4.29 -15.26 13.00
N PRO A 93 -3.83 -16.36 13.59
CA PRO A 93 -2.91 -16.30 14.73
C PRO A 93 -1.60 -15.60 14.35
N SER A 94 -1.18 -14.58 15.11
CA SER A 94 0.02 -13.78 14.81
C SER A 94 1.29 -14.63 14.63
N ARG A 95 1.44 -15.72 15.41
CA ARG A 95 2.57 -16.67 15.31
C ARG A 95 2.68 -17.39 13.96
N LEU A 96 1.61 -17.40 13.16
CA LEU A 96 1.57 -18.05 11.85
C LEU A 96 1.80 -17.07 10.70
N ILE A 97 1.87 -15.76 10.98
CA ILE A 97 2.21 -14.74 9.98
C ILE A 97 3.70 -14.86 9.65
N GLY A 98 4.03 -14.76 8.36
CA GLY A 98 5.38 -14.93 7.82
C GLY A 98 5.84 -16.39 7.67
N SER A 99 5.08 -17.36 8.19
CA SER A 99 5.40 -18.81 8.08
C SER A 99 4.34 -19.60 7.32
N TYR A 100 3.06 -19.39 7.64
CA TYR A 100 1.91 -19.97 6.93
C TYR A 100 1.16 -18.89 6.15
N TRP A 101 0.94 -17.75 6.79
CA TRP A 101 0.20 -16.62 6.25
C TRP A 101 1.16 -15.52 5.85
N PHE A 102 1.30 -15.25 4.56
CA PHE A 102 2.19 -14.23 4.04
C PHE A 102 1.39 -12.99 3.71
N HIS A 103 1.92 -11.80 4.00
CA HIS A 103 1.27 -10.56 3.59
C HIS A 103 1.06 -10.55 2.07
N MET A 104 -0.05 -9.96 1.63
CA MET A 104 -0.44 -9.98 0.24
C MET A 104 -0.60 -8.57 -0.31
N ALA A 105 0.17 -8.23 -1.34
CA ALA A 105 -0.18 -7.11 -2.22
C ALA A 105 -1.47 -7.47 -2.98
N HIS A 106 -2.60 -6.92 -2.51
CA HIS A 106 -3.93 -7.21 -3.03
C HIS A 106 -4.43 -6.06 -3.92
N GLY A 107 -5.24 -6.39 -4.94
CA GLY A 107 -5.94 -5.40 -5.76
C GLY A 107 -7.03 -4.73 -4.94
N THR A 108 -6.70 -3.63 -4.28
CA THR A 108 -7.58 -2.80 -3.45
C THR A 108 -7.49 -1.36 -3.95
N SER A 109 -8.31 -0.44 -3.41
CA SER A 109 -8.42 0.95 -3.87
C SER A 109 -7.07 1.64 -4.11
N PRO A 110 -6.93 2.42 -5.19
CA PRO A 110 -5.67 3.03 -5.58
C PRO A 110 -5.11 3.96 -4.47
N SER A 111 -3.79 4.02 -4.38
CA SER A 111 -3.06 4.95 -3.49
C SER A 111 -1.65 5.13 -4.03
N LYS A 112 -1.13 6.36 -4.06
CA LYS A 112 0.27 6.59 -4.46
C LYS A 112 1.20 6.35 -3.28
N PHE A 113 2.42 5.90 -3.56
CA PHE A 113 3.58 5.73 -2.67
C PHE A 113 3.40 4.74 -1.51
N TYR A 114 2.40 4.93 -0.64
CA TYR A 114 2.14 4.12 0.55
C TYR A 114 0.73 3.54 0.53
N LYS A 115 0.59 2.32 1.06
CA LYS A 115 -0.69 1.68 1.34
C LYS A 115 -0.55 0.61 2.43
N PRO A 116 -1.43 0.60 3.45
CA PRO A 116 -1.38 -0.45 4.46
C PRO A 116 -1.72 -1.80 3.86
N THR A 117 -0.93 -2.82 4.20
CA THR A 117 -1.24 -4.21 3.84
C THR A 117 -2.01 -4.87 4.96
N THR A 118 -3.32 -5.05 4.74
CA THR A 118 -4.25 -5.67 5.69
C THR A 118 -4.56 -7.12 5.36
N HIS A 119 -4.17 -7.59 4.18
CA HIS A 119 -4.48 -8.93 3.69
C HIS A 119 -3.28 -9.87 3.81
N VAL A 120 -3.57 -11.12 4.14
CA VAL A 120 -2.62 -12.24 4.12
C VAL A 120 -3.17 -13.37 3.26
N PHE A 121 -2.26 -14.15 2.72
CA PHE A 121 -2.55 -15.33 1.91
C PHE A 121 -1.91 -16.57 2.53
N LEU A 122 -2.67 -17.66 2.60
CA LEU A 122 -2.16 -18.95 3.07
C LEU A 122 -1.20 -19.53 2.02
N TRP A 123 0.10 -19.39 2.26
CA TRP A 123 1.20 -19.81 1.38
C TRP A 123 2.20 -20.73 2.10
N ALA A 124 1.70 -21.55 3.03
CA ALA A 124 2.48 -22.58 3.71
C ALA A 124 3.03 -23.62 2.73
N ASP A 125 4.20 -24.17 3.03
CA ASP A 125 4.90 -25.18 2.20
C ASP A 125 4.98 -24.77 0.72
N ASP A 126 5.34 -23.50 0.47
CA ASP A 126 5.38 -22.87 -0.86
C ASP A 126 4.09 -23.08 -1.67
N GLY A 127 2.96 -22.89 -1.00
CA GLY A 127 1.63 -22.90 -1.61
C GLY A 127 1.12 -24.28 -2.00
N LYS A 128 1.65 -25.36 -1.40
CA LYS A 128 1.26 -26.76 -1.71
C LYS A 128 -0.25 -26.96 -1.75
N GLU A 129 -0.98 -26.44 -0.77
CA GLU A 129 -2.43 -26.54 -0.71
C GLU A 129 -3.12 -25.75 -1.83
N ALA A 130 -2.70 -24.50 -2.07
CA ALA A 130 -3.25 -23.65 -3.13
C ALA A 130 -3.03 -24.24 -4.54
N LYS A 131 -1.86 -24.84 -4.77
CA LYS A 131 -1.53 -25.53 -6.02
C LYS A 131 -2.39 -26.79 -6.21
N ALA A 132 -2.52 -27.63 -5.17
CA ALA A 132 -3.37 -28.82 -5.22
C ALA A 132 -4.84 -28.47 -5.48
N ASP A 133 -5.32 -27.40 -4.85
CA ASP A 133 -6.67 -26.87 -5.02
C ASP A 133 -6.93 -26.38 -6.45
N ILE A 134 -5.97 -25.69 -7.09
CA ILE A 134 -6.06 -25.31 -8.51
C ILE A 134 -6.12 -26.54 -9.41
N VAL A 135 -5.25 -27.52 -9.19
CA VAL A 135 -5.23 -28.76 -10.00
C VAL A 135 -6.54 -29.53 -9.86
N HIS A 136 -7.12 -29.57 -8.65
CA HIS A 136 -8.40 -30.20 -8.39
C HIS A 136 -9.57 -29.44 -9.05
N ARG A 137 -9.63 -28.12 -8.90
CA ARG A 137 -10.70 -27.27 -9.46
C ARG A 137 -10.66 -27.15 -10.98
N TYR A 138 -9.47 -27.26 -11.58
CA TYR A 138 -9.28 -27.15 -13.01
C TYR A 138 -8.57 -28.39 -13.60
N PRO A 139 -9.22 -29.56 -13.64
CA PRO A 139 -8.60 -30.81 -14.12
C PRO A 139 -8.08 -30.71 -15.55
N TYR A 140 -8.69 -29.86 -16.38
CA TYR A 140 -8.29 -29.62 -17.77
C TYR A 140 -6.90 -28.97 -17.91
N LEU A 141 -6.35 -28.38 -16.83
CA LEU A 141 -4.97 -27.88 -16.81
C LEU A 141 -3.93 -29.00 -16.70
N LYS A 142 -4.34 -30.27 -16.53
CA LYS A 142 -3.45 -31.45 -16.49
C LYS A 142 -2.29 -31.30 -15.49
N GLY A 143 -2.58 -30.75 -14.32
CA GLY A 143 -1.57 -30.49 -13.28
C GLY A 143 -0.83 -29.15 -13.40
N ASN A 144 -1.03 -28.40 -14.49
CA ASN A 144 -0.37 -27.12 -14.70
C ASN A 144 -1.08 -25.99 -13.92
N TYR A 145 -0.73 -25.83 -12.65
CA TYR A 145 -1.23 -24.73 -11.82
C TYR A 145 -0.69 -23.35 -12.27
N GLY A 146 0.35 -23.32 -13.10
CA GLY A 146 1.06 -22.12 -13.56
C GLY A 146 0.20 -21.12 -14.36
N PHE A 147 -0.97 -21.55 -14.83
CA PHE A 147 -1.95 -20.64 -15.42
C PHE A 147 -2.61 -19.71 -14.38
N LYS A 148 -2.62 -20.10 -13.10
CA LYS A 148 -3.29 -19.38 -12.01
C LYS A 148 -2.34 -18.85 -10.95
N ILE A 149 -1.18 -19.47 -10.75
CA ILE A 149 -0.13 -18.97 -9.85
C ILE A 149 1.10 -18.75 -10.72
N GLN A 150 1.58 -17.51 -10.77
CA GLN A 150 2.70 -17.10 -11.62
C GLN A 150 3.75 -16.34 -10.81
N ALA A 151 4.95 -16.23 -11.38
CA ALA A 151 6.06 -15.44 -10.84
C ALA A 151 6.43 -15.79 -9.39
N GLU A 152 6.33 -17.07 -9.02
CA GLU A 152 6.67 -17.56 -7.67
C GLU A 152 8.11 -17.21 -7.29
N GLU A 153 9.01 -17.12 -8.26
CA GLU A 153 10.40 -16.72 -8.09
C GLU A 153 10.58 -15.26 -7.62
N TYR A 154 9.51 -14.48 -7.62
CA TYR A 154 9.46 -13.11 -7.09
C TYR A 154 8.74 -13.01 -5.73
N TYR A 155 8.11 -14.08 -5.25
CA TYR A 155 7.45 -14.04 -3.94
C TYR A 155 8.48 -13.83 -2.84
N ARG A 156 8.07 -13.13 -1.79
CA ARG A 156 8.87 -12.71 -0.62
C ARG A 156 9.96 -11.69 -0.92
N LYS A 157 10.18 -11.30 -2.18
CA LYS A 157 11.11 -10.22 -2.54
C LYS A 157 10.46 -8.85 -2.31
N PRO A 158 11.22 -7.86 -1.82
CA PRO A 158 10.76 -6.48 -1.81
C PRO A 158 10.68 -5.93 -3.25
N GLY A 159 9.84 -4.92 -3.44
CA GLY A 159 9.70 -4.22 -4.71
C GLY A 159 8.59 -3.19 -4.63
N LEU A 160 7.90 -2.95 -5.75
CA LEU A 160 6.72 -2.10 -5.81
C LEU A 160 5.49 -2.93 -6.18
N CYS A 161 4.30 -2.44 -5.87
CA CYS A 161 3.04 -3.06 -6.29
C CYS A 161 2.04 -2.02 -6.80
N TYR A 162 1.07 -2.49 -7.56
CA TYR A 162 0.02 -1.65 -8.13
C TYR A 162 -1.25 -2.45 -8.42
N GLY A 163 -2.38 -1.74 -8.49
CA GLY A 163 -3.67 -2.33 -8.88
C GLY A 163 -3.78 -2.47 -10.40
N LYS A 164 -4.17 -3.66 -10.88
CA LYS A 164 -4.32 -3.93 -12.32
C LYS A 164 -5.54 -3.24 -12.94
N ARG A 165 -6.62 -3.08 -12.18
CA ARG A 165 -7.88 -2.46 -12.60
C ARG A 165 -8.09 -1.19 -11.83
N THR A 166 -7.72 -0.06 -12.44
CA THR A 166 -7.84 1.26 -11.82
C THR A 166 -8.03 2.30 -12.91
N GLU A 167 -8.82 3.33 -12.64
CA GLU A 167 -8.90 4.53 -13.48
C GLU A 167 -7.50 5.14 -13.61
N ASN A 168 -6.93 5.56 -12.48
CA ASN A 168 -5.60 6.13 -12.37
C ASN A 168 -4.56 5.08 -12.01
N PHE A 169 -3.39 5.15 -12.63
CA PHE A 169 -2.25 4.31 -12.29
C PHE A 169 -1.58 4.82 -11.00
N THR A 170 -1.52 3.96 -9.99
CA THR A 170 -0.87 4.27 -8.72
C THR A 170 0.00 3.11 -8.28
N VAL A 171 1.19 3.43 -7.76
CA VAL A 171 2.20 2.46 -7.37
C VAL A 171 2.59 2.70 -5.92
N GLN A 172 2.76 1.62 -5.16
CA GLN A 172 3.15 1.64 -3.74
C GLN A 172 4.37 0.76 -3.50
N ILE A 173 5.03 0.96 -2.36
CA ILE A 173 6.04 0.02 -1.88
C ILE A 173 5.39 -1.32 -1.52
N MET A 174 6.03 -2.40 -1.95
CA MET A 174 5.76 -3.76 -1.51
C MET A 174 6.93 -4.25 -0.65
N PRO A 175 6.74 -4.38 0.67
CA PRO A 175 7.78 -4.88 1.54
C PRO A 175 8.16 -6.33 1.22
N SER A 176 9.33 -6.76 1.68
CA SER A 176 9.71 -8.17 1.62
C SER A 176 8.77 -9.07 2.44
N ASN A 177 8.90 -10.38 2.24
CA ASN A 177 8.00 -11.39 2.80
C ASN A 177 6.52 -11.27 2.36
N HIS A 178 6.26 -10.59 1.24
CA HIS A 178 4.94 -10.50 0.61
C HIS A 178 4.79 -11.51 -0.52
N VAL A 179 3.59 -12.04 -0.69
CA VAL A 179 3.11 -12.56 -1.98
C VAL A 179 2.26 -11.48 -2.65
N PHE A 180 1.97 -11.64 -3.94
CA PHE A 180 1.16 -10.66 -4.68
C PHE A 180 0.11 -11.37 -5.53
N SER A 181 -1.01 -10.71 -5.77
CA SER A 181 -2.16 -11.31 -6.45
C SER A 181 -2.12 -11.09 -7.96
N PHE A 182 -3.12 -11.62 -8.65
CA PHE A 182 -3.33 -11.31 -10.06
C PHE A 182 -3.82 -9.86 -10.28
N GLU A 183 -4.56 -9.30 -9.32
CA GLU A 183 -5.11 -7.93 -9.39
C GLU A 183 -4.23 -6.91 -8.65
N GLY A 184 -3.41 -7.35 -7.67
CA GLY A 184 -2.34 -6.58 -7.05
C GLY A 184 -1.01 -7.06 -7.61
N THR A 185 -0.59 -6.46 -8.71
CA THR A 185 0.58 -6.88 -9.50
C THR A 185 1.86 -6.25 -8.92
N ALA A 186 3.02 -6.89 -9.11
CA ALA A 186 4.30 -6.42 -8.58
C ALA A 186 5.24 -5.92 -9.67
N ILE A 187 6.15 -5.00 -9.31
CA ILE A 187 7.20 -4.43 -10.15
C ILE A 187 8.53 -4.56 -9.40
N PHE A 188 9.57 -4.96 -10.11
CA PHE A 188 10.92 -5.14 -9.56
C PHE A 188 11.94 -4.46 -10.47
N THR A 189 13.00 -3.93 -9.87
CA THR A 189 14.18 -3.41 -10.58
C THR A 189 15.42 -4.15 -10.09
N ASP A 190 16.42 -4.34 -10.97
CA ASP A 190 17.75 -4.80 -10.55
C ASP A 190 18.62 -3.66 -9.99
N GLY A 191 18.10 -2.43 -9.97
CA GLY A 191 18.76 -1.24 -9.46
C GLY A 191 19.88 -0.69 -10.36
N SER A 192 20.19 -1.36 -11.49
CA SER A 192 21.29 -0.96 -12.37
C SER A 192 20.99 0.32 -13.15
N PHE A 193 19.72 0.51 -13.53
CA PHE A 193 19.24 1.67 -14.28
C PHE A 193 18.50 2.69 -13.41
N VAL A 194 17.69 2.23 -12.45
CA VAL A 194 16.92 3.06 -11.53
C VAL A 194 16.61 2.24 -10.28
N ASP A 195 16.76 2.82 -9.09
CA ASP A 195 16.38 2.16 -7.84
C ASP A 195 14.88 2.26 -7.55
N ASP A 196 14.40 1.45 -6.60
CA ASP A 196 12.99 1.35 -6.26
C ASP A 196 12.35 2.71 -5.88
N TRP A 197 13.06 3.58 -5.17
CA TRP A 197 12.51 4.88 -4.76
C TRP A 197 12.36 5.84 -5.94
N SER A 198 13.39 5.96 -6.78
CA SER A 198 13.32 6.79 -7.98
C SER A 198 12.27 6.25 -8.96
N LEU A 199 12.15 4.92 -9.08
CA LEU A 199 11.13 4.27 -9.90
C LEU A 199 9.73 4.54 -9.35
N LEU A 200 9.54 4.49 -8.03
CA LEU A 200 8.27 4.78 -7.37
C LEU A 200 7.76 6.20 -7.69
N ALA A 201 8.62 7.22 -7.62
CA ALA A 201 8.24 8.59 -8.01
C ALA A 201 7.98 8.71 -9.51
N LEU A 202 8.82 8.12 -10.36
CA LEU A 202 8.63 8.12 -11.81
C LEU A 202 7.26 7.55 -12.19
N LEU A 203 6.91 6.37 -11.66
CA LEU A 203 5.68 5.67 -11.99
C LEU A 203 4.41 6.34 -11.47
N ASN A 204 4.50 7.13 -10.39
CA ASN A 204 3.36 7.88 -9.84
C ASN A 204 3.20 9.30 -10.45
N SER A 205 3.97 9.61 -11.51
CA SER A 205 3.91 10.91 -12.19
C SER A 205 2.76 10.99 -13.20
N THR A 206 2.24 12.20 -13.39
CA THR A 206 1.17 12.48 -14.36
C THR A 206 1.53 12.08 -15.80
N PRO A 207 2.78 12.27 -16.30
CA PRO A 207 3.17 11.75 -17.62
C PRO A 207 3.02 10.24 -17.79
N ILE A 208 3.34 9.44 -16.76
CA ILE A 208 3.21 7.97 -16.83
C ILE A 208 1.75 7.55 -16.77
N ASP A 209 0.98 8.14 -15.86
CA ASP A 209 -0.45 7.87 -15.75
C ASP A 209 -1.18 8.20 -17.06
N HIS A 210 -0.90 9.38 -17.63
CA HIS A 210 -1.44 9.82 -18.90
C HIS A 210 -1.07 8.88 -20.06
N TRP A 211 0.17 8.39 -20.09
CA TRP A 211 0.58 7.38 -21.08
C TRP A 211 -0.26 6.10 -20.94
N LEU A 212 -0.37 5.55 -19.73
CA LEU A 212 -1.07 4.29 -19.51
C LEU A 212 -2.57 4.39 -19.74
N SER A 213 -3.21 5.51 -19.41
CA SER A 213 -4.64 5.73 -19.69
C SER A 213 -4.95 5.68 -21.18
N ILE A 214 -4.04 6.18 -22.03
CA ILE A 214 -4.18 6.10 -23.50
C ILE A 214 -3.95 4.68 -24.02
N ILE A 215 -2.95 3.96 -23.49
CA ILE A 215 -2.53 2.67 -24.04
C ILE A 215 -3.45 1.53 -23.62
N CYS A 216 -3.91 1.51 -22.37
CA CYS A 216 -4.62 0.36 -21.82
C CYS A 216 -5.87 0.69 -21.01
N ALA A 217 -6.29 1.97 -20.98
CA ALA A 217 -7.42 2.45 -20.19
C ALA A 217 -7.32 1.91 -18.75
N GLU A 218 -8.38 1.35 -18.18
CA GLU A 218 -8.39 0.83 -16.81
C GLU A 218 -7.57 -0.45 -16.59
N HIS A 219 -7.26 -1.22 -17.64
CA HIS A 219 -6.64 -2.54 -17.54
C HIS A 219 -5.11 -2.47 -17.66
N LYS A 220 -4.45 -2.07 -16.57
CA LYS A 220 -3.00 -1.88 -16.43
C LYS A 220 -2.22 -3.22 -16.33
N ALA A 221 -2.41 -4.14 -17.28
CA ALA A 221 -1.67 -5.42 -17.29
C ALA A 221 -0.14 -5.23 -17.28
N TYR A 222 0.59 -6.20 -16.71
CA TYR A 222 2.05 -6.10 -16.46
C TYR A 222 2.87 -5.73 -17.71
N ASN A 223 2.50 -6.24 -18.88
CA ASN A 223 3.18 -5.98 -20.14
C ASN A 223 3.09 -4.50 -20.58
N TYR A 224 2.02 -3.78 -20.21
CA TYR A 224 1.91 -2.35 -20.50
C TYR A 224 2.86 -1.52 -19.63
N VAL A 225 3.05 -1.91 -18.36
CA VAL A 225 4.01 -1.27 -17.46
C VAL A 225 5.45 -1.54 -17.93
N GLU A 226 5.75 -2.78 -18.35
CA GLU A 226 7.05 -3.15 -18.93
C GLU A 226 7.38 -2.41 -20.24
N ALA A 227 6.34 -2.00 -20.97
CA ALA A 227 6.42 -1.27 -22.24
C ALA A 227 6.44 0.26 -22.08
N ILE A 228 6.41 0.80 -20.85
CA ILE A 228 6.53 2.24 -20.62
C ILE A 228 7.83 2.74 -21.26
N PRO A 229 7.78 3.72 -22.19
CA PRO A 229 8.96 4.28 -22.81
C PRO A 229 9.80 5.06 -21.80
N ILE A 230 11.13 5.01 -21.91
CA ILE A 230 12.03 5.67 -20.97
C ILE A 230 13.29 6.19 -21.68
N PRO A 231 13.77 7.42 -21.39
CA PRO A 231 15.02 7.93 -21.95
C PRO A 231 16.24 7.08 -21.54
N GLU A 232 17.31 7.11 -22.34
CA GLU A 232 18.52 6.31 -22.07
C GLU A 232 19.31 6.76 -20.84
N ASP A 233 19.31 8.05 -20.50
CA ASP A 233 19.98 8.58 -19.32
C ASP A 233 18.99 9.29 -18.40
N THR A 234 18.73 8.66 -17.26
CA THR A 234 17.82 9.14 -16.22
C THR A 234 18.57 9.56 -14.95
N ARG A 235 19.90 9.34 -14.87
CA ARG A 235 20.68 9.39 -13.62
C ARG A 235 20.63 10.73 -12.92
N LYS A 236 20.65 11.82 -13.69
CA LYS A 236 20.59 13.19 -13.14
C LYS A 236 19.30 13.50 -12.37
N PHE A 237 18.25 12.68 -12.53
CA PHE A 237 16.95 12.86 -11.91
C PHE A 237 16.71 11.95 -10.71
N HIS A 238 17.50 10.88 -10.55
CA HIS A 238 17.25 9.85 -9.53
C HIS A 238 17.18 10.42 -8.12
N PHE A 239 18.14 11.28 -7.76
CA PHE A 239 18.19 11.87 -6.42
C PHE A 239 16.91 12.65 -6.09
N ALA A 240 16.47 13.53 -7.00
CA ALA A 240 15.27 14.33 -6.80
C ALA A 240 14.00 13.48 -6.74
N LEU A 241 13.90 12.44 -7.58
CA LEU A 241 12.77 11.50 -7.56
C LEU A 241 12.74 10.67 -6.27
N ARG A 242 13.90 10.16 -5.83
CA ARG A 242 14.04 9.36 -4.62
C ARG A 242 13.60 10.14 -3.38
N GLU A 243 14.14 11.34 -3.21
CA GLU A 243 13.82 12.21 -2.06
C GLU A 243 12.31 12.49 -1.99
N LYS A 244 11.68 12.81 -3.13
CA LYS A 244 10.24 13.06 -3.20
C LYS A 244 9.40 11.83 -2.87
N ALA A 245 9.77 10.66 -3.40
CA ALA A 245 9.09 9.40 -3.08
C ALA A 245 9.18 9.06 -1.58
N GLN A 246 10.38 9.22 -0.99
CA GLN A 246 10.61 8.99 0.44
C GLN A 246 9.78 9.93 1.31
N ASN A 247 9.71 11.21 0.94
CA ASN A 247 8.91 12.21 1.66
C ASN A 247 7.40 11.91 1.56
N SER A 248 6.89 11.61 0.36
CA SER A 248 5.49 11.25 0.17
C SER A 248 5.08 10.01 0.96
N TRP A 249 5.89 8.94 0.85
CA TRP A 249 5.67 7.71 1.60
C TRP A 249 5.68 7.95 3.11
N SER A 250 6.63 8.75 3.60
CA SER A 250 6.75 9.05 5.03
C SER A 250 5.54 9.82 5.55
N LEU A 251 5.06 10.83 4.80
CA LEU A 251 3.86 11.60 5.16
C LEU A 251 2.63 10.70 5.28
N GLN A 252 2.35 9.91 4.25
CA GLN A 252 1.17 9.02 4.22
C GLN A 252 1.25 7.94 5.29
N ARG A 253 2.42 7.31 5.47
CA ARG A 253 2.59 6.30 6.51
C ARG A 253 2.44 6.87 7.91
N ASN A 254 2.92 8.09 8.16
CA ASN A 254 2.76 8.74 9.46
C ASN A 254 1.28 9.00 9.78
N LEU A 255 0.46 9.38 8.78
CA LEU A 255 -0.98 9.49 8.95
C LEU A 255 -1.63 8.14 9.29
N ASP A 256 -1.12 7.04 8.76
CA ASP A 256 -1.67 5.70 9.00
C ASP A 256 -1.27 5.10 10.37
N THR A 257 -0.33 5.71 11.10
CA THR A 257 0.05 5.23 12.45
C THR A 257 -1.07 5.32 13.48
N CYS A 258 -2.17 6.00 13.16
CA CYS A 258 -3.37 6.05 14.00
C CYS A 258 -4.50 5.12 13.56
N ASN A 259 -4.34 4.37 12.47
CA ASN A 259 -5.32 3.41 12.02
C ASN A 259 -5.17 2.07 12.76
N PRO A 260 -6.13 1.64 13.60
CA PRO A 260 -5.99 0.43 14.43
C PRO A 260 -5.95 -0.88 13.63
N THR A 261 -6.28 -0.85 12.33
CA THR A 261 -6.19 -1.99 11.41
C THR A 261 -4.87 -2.03 10.64
N SER A 262 -4.04 -0.99 10.77
CA SER A 262 -2.77 -0.89 10.08
C SER A 262 -1.68 -1.70 10.78
N PRO A 263 -0.76 -2.36 10.02
CA PRO A 263 0.43 -2.99 10.58
C PRO A 263 1.38 -1.98 11.24
N VAL A 264 1.23 -0.68 11.00
CA VAL A 264 2.08 0.37 11.59
C VAL A 264 1.37 1.16 12.70
N PHE A 265 0.23 0.68 13.19
CA PHE A 265 -0.50 1.34 14.27
C PHE A 265 0.36 1.53 15.52
N VAL A 266 0.34 2.75 16.06
CA VAL A 266 1.00 3.13 17.31
C VAL A 266 -0.03 3.50 18.37
N ARG A 267 -0.91 4.46 18.06
CA ARG A 267 -1.92 5.00 18.99
C ARG A 267 -2.99 5.82 18.26
N PRO A 268 -4.17 6.06 18.86
CA PRO A 268 -5.22 6.86 18.24
C PRO A 268 -4.79 8.29 17.95
N ALA A 269 -5.35 8.87 16.88
CA ALA A 269 -5.03 10.22 16.41
C ALA A 269 -5.21 11.29 17.50
N VAL A 270 -6.29 11.19 18.28
CA VAL A 270 -6.63 12.14 19.34
C VAL A 270 -5.67 12.11 20.54
N MET A 271 -4.74 11.14 20.60
CA MET A 271 -3.70 11.08 21.62
C MET A 271 -2.35 11.67 21.13
N ASN A 272 -2.24 12.09 19.88
CA ASN A 272 -0.97 12.59 19.33
C ASN A 272 -0.57 13.95 19.91
N GLU A 273 -1.55 14.82 20.12
CA GLU A 273 -1.41 16.10 20.80
C GLU A 273 -2.41 16.07 21.95
N ILE A 274 -1.93 15.87 23.19
CA ILE A 274 -2.79 15.87 24.38
C ILE A 274 -3.20 17.33 24.64
N GLU A 275 -4.18 17.78 23.89
CA GLU A 275 -4.81 19.07 24.07
C GLU A 275 -5.78 19.05 25.25
N LYS A 276 -6.20 20.23 25.70
CA LYS A 276 -7.09 20.35 26.88
C LYS A 276 -8.46 19.66 26.70
N THR A 277 -8.88 19.41 25.46
CA THR A 277 -10.17 18.78 25.14
C THR A 277 -10.06 17.80 23.96
N LEU A 278 -11.01 16.86 23.86
CA LEU A 278 -11.14 15.99 22.68
C LEU A 278 -11.36 16.77 21.39
N ARG A 279 -12.15 17.86 21.43
CA ARG A 279 -12.41 18.71 20.26
C ARG A 279 -11.13 19.32 19.72
N SER A 280 -10.32 19.92 20.58
CA SER A 280 -9.02 20.49 20.18
C SER A 280 -8.06 19.43 19.64
N SER A 281 -8.10 18.20 20.16
CA SER A 281 -7.28 17.10 19.63
C SER A 281 -7.71 16.69 18.21
N VAL A 282 -9.02 16.68 17.95
CA VAL A 282 -9.57 16.44 16.60
C VAL A 282 -9.23 17.58 15.64
N ASP A 283 -9.34 18.83 16.09
CA ASP A 283 -8.99 20.01 15.28
C ASP A 283 -7.51 19.98 14.88
N ALA A 284 -6.62 19.68 15.82
CA ALA A 284 -5.18 19.51 15.58
C ALA A 284 -4.87 18.42 14.55
N PHE A 285 -5.48 17.24 14.72
CA PHE A 285 -5.31 16.14 13.78
C PHE A 285 -5.83 16.48 12.37
N THR A 286 -6.98 17.16 12.29
CA THR A 286 -7.55 17.64 11.02
C THR A 286 -6.61 18.64 10.34
N MET A 287 -5.97 19.53 11.10
CA MET A 287 -4.95 20.45 10.58
C MET A 287 -3.72 19.70 10.06
N ASN A 288 -3.27 18.65 10.77
CA ASN A 288 -2.16 17.81 10.34
C ASN A 288 -2.46 17.10 9.00
N ILE A 289 -3.65 16.52 8.84
CA ILE A 289 -4.07 15.91 7.56
C ILE A 289 -4.06 16.94 6.44
N LYS A 290 -4.63 18.13 6.67
CA LYS A 290 -4.63 19.21 5.66
C LYS A 290 -3.21 19.63 5.27
N ALA A 291 -2.31 19.75 6.25
CA ALA A 291 -0.91 20.10 6.01
C ALA A 291 -0.18 19.01 5.22
N ALA A 292 -0.40 17.73 5.57
CA ALA A 292 0.17 16.59 4.86
C ALA A 292 -0.34 16.51 3.42
N ASN A 293 -1.65 16.67 3.19
CA ASN A 293 -2.24 16.68 1.85
C ASN A 293 -1.72 17.84 1.00
N ALA A 294 -1.57 19.03 1.58
CA ALA A 294 -0.97 20.17 0.87
C ALA A 294 0.50 19.91 0.51
N ALA A 295 1.26 19.26 1.40
CA ALA A 295 2.64 18.87 1.12
C ALA A 295 2.73 17.79 0.03
N LEU A 296 1.86 16.78 0.06
CA LEU A 296 1.77 15.73 -0.96
C LEU A 296 1.43 16.32 -2.34
N ALA A 297 0.46 17.24 -2.41
CA ALA A 297 0.10 17.93 -3.65
C ALA A 297 1.29 18.72 -4.22
N ARG A 298 2.05 19.42 -3.36
CA ARG A 298 3.27 20.13 -3.79
C ARG A 298 4.34 19.16 -4.29
N ILE A 299 4.59 18.07 -3.57
CA ILE A 299 5.58 17.05 -3.97
C ILE A 299 5.17 16.42 -5.31
N GLN A 300 3.88 16.18 -5.53
CA GLN A 300 3.38 15.65 -6.80
C GLN A 300 3.69 16.59 -7.98
N ILE A 301 3.43 17.90 -7.83
CA ILE A 301 3.79 18.90 -8.85
C ILE A 301 5.29 18.86 -9.14
N GLU A 302 6.12 18.79 -8.10
CA GLU A 302 7.58 18.73 -8.27
C GLU A 302 8.07 17.42 -8.90
N ILE A 303 7.40 16.28 -8.65
CA ILE A 303 7.65 15.02 -9.35
C ILE A 303 7.31 15.18 -10.83
N ASP A 304 6.13 15.75 -11.12
CA ASP A 304 5.64 15.92 -12.48
C ASP A 304 6.57 16.83 -13.29
N ASP A 305 7.06 17.93 -12.71
CA ASP A 305 8.04 18.83 -13.34
C ASP A 305 9.34 18.09 -13.68
N VAL A 306 9.84 17.27 -12.75
CA VAL A 306 11.04 16.46 -12.97
C VAL A 306 10.83 15.47 -14.12
N VAL A 307 9.69 14.78 -14.16
CA VAL A 307 9.39 13.79 -15.20
C VAL A 307 9.10 14.44 -16.56
N ILE A 308 8.41 15.58 -16.57
CA ILE A 308 8.23 16.42 -17.76
C ILE A 308 9.61 16.81 -18.35
N HIS A 309 10.55 17.26 -17.50
CA HIS A 309 11.90 17.59 -17.95
C HIS A 309 12.68 16.35 -18.42
N LEU A 310 12.51 15.20 -17.75
CA LEU A 310 13.12 13.93 -18.14
C LEU A 310 12.72 13.51 -19.56
N TYR A 311 11.43 13.55 -19.88
CA TYR A 311 10.94 13.20 -21.20
C TYR A 311 11.11 14.32 -22.24
N GLY A 312 11.46 15.54 -21.80
CA GLY A 312 11.52 16.71 -22.68
C GLY A 312 10.15 17.07 -23.26
N LEU A 313 9.09 16.93 -22.46
CA LEU A 313 7.72 17.23 -22.90
C LEU A 313 7.55 18.75 -23.04
N THR A 314 7.07 19.16 -24.20
CA THR A 314 6.87 20.57 -24.55
C THR A 314 5.40 20.92 -24.73
N GLU A 315 4.57 19.92 -24.99
CA GLU A 315 3.13 20.05 -25.19
C GLU A 315 2.42 19.77 -23.85
N PRO A 316 1.34 20.50 -23.51
CA PRO A 316 0.57 20.20 -22.32
C PRO A 316 -0.04 18.80 -22.41
N LEU A 317 -0.07 18.09 -21.28
CA LEU A 317 -0.76 16.81 -21.20
C LEU A 317 -2.27 17.06 -21.23
N HIS A 318 -2.93 16.57 -22.27
CA HIS A 318 -4.38 16.66 -22.39
C HIS A 318 -5.05 15.57 -21.56
N VAL A 319 -5.13 15.79 -20.23
CA VAL A 319 -5.93 14.94 -19.35
C VAL A 319 -7.40 15.19 -19.66
N VAL A 320 -8.11 14.16 -20.08
CA VAL A 320 -9.56 14.24 -20.30
C VAL A 320 -10.18 13.30 -19.26
N GLU A 321 -10.81 13.84 -18.21
CA GLU A 321 -11.42 13.08 -17.10
C GLU A 321 -12.51 12.13 -17.64
N GLU A 322 -12.26 10.84 -17.88
CA GLU A 322 -13.26 9.92 -18.45
C GLU A 322 -14.46 9.72 -17.52
N ASP A 323 -15.51 10.53 -17.70
CA ASP A 323 -16.82 10.27 -17.13
C ASP A 323 -17.41 8.99 -17.77
N GLY A 324 -17.32 7.89 -17.02
CA GLY A 324 -18.27 6.79 -16.93
C GLY A 324 -18.92 6.31 -18.23
N ILE A 325 -18.25 5.40 -18.95
CA ILE A 325 -18.96 4.32 -19.64
C ILE A 325 -18.63 3.03 -18.89
N THR A 326 -19.18 2.89 -17.69
CA THR A 326 -19.12 1.66 -16.90
C THR A 326 -20.54 1.29 -16.48
N ASP A 327 -21.26 0.60 -17.37
CA ASP A 327 -22.42 -0.26 -17.02
C ASP A 327 -21.94 -1.52 -16.28
N VAL A 328 -21.05 -1.35 -15.32
CA VAL A 328 -20.61 -2.40 -14.39
C VAL A 328 -20.79 -1.81 -13.02
N GLU A 329 -21.68 -2.40 -12.23
CA GLU A 329 -21.82 -2.12 -10.79
C GLU A 329 -20.46 -2.34 -10.12
N LEU A 330 -19.66 -1.28 -10.03
CA LEU A 330 -18.44 -1.24 -9.24
C LEU A 330 -18.88 -0.99 -7.81
N ALA A 331 -18.62 -1.99 -6.97
CA ALA A 331 -18.79 -1.88 -5.52
C ALA A 331 -18.02 -0.64 -5.05
N ASP A 332 -18.75 0.29 -4.41
CA ASP A 332 -18.29 1.48 -3.69
C ASP A 332 -16.81 1.82 -3.93
N GLU A 333 -16.55 2.58 -4.99
CA GLU A 333 -15.22 3.10 -5.28
C GLU A 333 -14.86 4.14 -4.22
N ASP A 334 -14.20 3.70 -3.16
CA ASP A 334 -13.43 4.58 -2.30
C ASP A 334 -12.37 5.28 -3.17
N LYS A 335 -12.57 6.59 -3.36
CA LYS A 335 -11.55 7.54 -3.84
C LYS A 335 -10.27 7.40 -2.99
N ASP A 336 -9.14 7.88 -3.51
CA ASP A 336 -7.81 7.93 -2.85
C ASP A 336 -7.90 7.77 -1.33
N TYR A 337 -7.20 6.80 -0.75
CA TYR A 337 -7.23 6.46 0.68
C TYR A 337 -7.35 7.72 1.56
N ASP A 338 -8.59 8.04 1.96
CA ASP A 338 -8.90 9.30 2.63
C ASP A 338 -8.64 9.14 4.12
N PHE A 339 -7.65 9.89 4.61
CA PHE A 339 -7.39 9.99 6.05
C PHE A 339 -8.39 10.92 6.76
N GLY A 340 -9.36 11.49 6.05
CA GLY A 340 -10.43 12.33 6.58
C GLY A 340 -11.40 11.53 7.47
N TYR A 341 -11.25 11.66 8.78
CA TYR A 341 -12.19 11.11 9.74
C TYR A 341 -13.11 12.22 10.27
N ASP A 342 -14.43 11.96 10.29
CA ASP A 342 -15.34 12.77 11.10
C ASP A 342 -14.99 12.66 12.60
N ILE A 343 -15.34 13.69 13.37
CA ILE A 343 -15.20 13.75 14.83
C ILE A 343 -15.71 12.46 15.48
N SER A 344 -16.87 11.98 15.04
CA SER A 344 -17.49 10.76 15.58
C SER A 344 -16.58 9.54 15.38
N ALA A 345 -15.99 9.38 14.19
CA ALA A 345 -15.10 8.28 13.86
C ALA A 345 -13.82 8.29 14.71
N LEU A 346 -13.23 9.46 14.93
CA LEU A 346 -12.04 9.61 15.79
C LEU A 346 -12.35 9.28 17.25
N VAL A 347 -13.53 9.66 17.74
CA VAL A 347 -13.98 9.33 19.08
C VAL A 347 -14.25 7.82 19.21
N TYR A 348 -14.86 7.17 18.21
CA TYR A 348 -15.03 5.71 18.21
C TYR A 348 -13.69 4.99 18.24
N GLN A 349 -12.73 5.38 17.41
CA GLN A 349 -11.38 4.79 17.42
C GLN A 349 -10.69 4.93 18.80
N TYR A 350 -10.91 6.06 19.48
CA TYR A 350 -10.39 6.25 20.83
C TYR A 350 -11.01 5.27 21.83
N PHE A 351 -12.33 5.06 21.79
CA PHE A 351 -13.00 4.08 22.65
C PHE A 351 -12.60 2.64 22.31
N ASP A 352 -12.51 2.29 21.02
CA ASP A 352 -12.04 0.98 20.57
C ASP A 352 -10.62 0.70 21.05
N TYR A 353 -9.76 1.72 21.04
CA TYR A 353 -8.42 1.63 21.61
C TYR A 353 -8.45 1.38 23.12
N LEU A 354 -9.26 2.11 23.88
CA LEU A 354 -9.38 1.90 25.33
C LEU A 354 -9.90 0.49 25.66
N ILE A 355 -10.89 0.00 24.90
CA ILE A 355 -11.36 -1.39 25.02
C ILE A 355 -10.21 -2.35 24.69
N GLY A 356 -9.46 -2.10 23.63
CA GLY A 356 -8.27 -2.89 23.30
C GLY A 356 -7.20 -2.89 24.39
N VAL A 357 -6.97 -1.76 25.08
CA VAL A 357 -6.07 -1.71 26.26
C VAL A 357 -6.59 -2.61 27.39
N LEU A 358 -7.90 -2.53 27.70
CA LEU A 358 -8.52 -3.35 28.74
C LEU A 358 -8.46 -4.84 28.42
N LEU A 359 -8.51 -5.21 27.14
CA LEU A 359 -8.42 -6.59 26.66
C LEU A 359 -6.98 -7.04 26.35
N GLY A 360 -5.97 -6.23 26.65
CA GLY A 360 -4.56 -6.60 26.47
C GLY A 360 -4.08 -6.59 25.01
N ARG A 361 -4.82 -5.94 24.11
CA ARG A 361 -4.44 -5.76 22.70
C ARG A 361 -3.45 -4.61 22.53
N TRP A 362 -3.63 -3.49 23.22
CA TRP A 362 -2.81 -2.29 23.05
C TRP A 362 -2.02 -1.95 24.31
N ASP A 363 -0.78 -1.49 24.13
CA ASP A 363 0.10 -1.13 25.24
C ASP A 363 -0.13 0.34 25.66
N ILE A 364 -0.76 0.54 26.83
CA ILE A 364 -1.05 1.88 27.35
C ILE A 364 0.22 2.68 27.62
N ARG A 365 1.35 2.00 27.89
CA ARG A 365 2.63 2.66 28.17
C ARG A 365 3.13 3.40 26.94
N ILE A 366 2.88 2.89 25.74
CA ILE A 366 3.27 3.57 24.49
C ILE A 366 2.44 4.83 24.25
N ALA A 367 1.16 4.84 24.65
CA ALA A 367 0.36 6.06 24.59
C ALA A 367 0.84 7.12 25.61
N LEU A 368 1.32 6.70 26.79
CA LEU A 368 1.82 7.56 27.86
C LEU A 368 3.25 8.07 27.60
N ASP A 369 4.12 7.20 27.10
CA ASP A 369 5.50 7.48 26.69
C ASP A 369 5.72 6.97 25.26
N PRO A 370 5.48 7.82 24.24
CA PRO A 370 5.65 7.45 22.83
C PRO A 370 7.09 7.07 22.45
N SER A 371 8.08 7.40 23.29
CA SER A 371 9.48 6.99 23.07
C SER A 371 9.68 5.48 23.23
N LEU A 372 8.71 4.76 23.82
CA LEU A 372 8.70 3.30 23.94
C LEU A 372 8.28 2.57 22.65
N ALA A 373 7.72 3.29 21.67
CA ALA A 373 7.41 2.71 20.37
C ALA A 373 8.70 2.30 19.63
N PRO A 374 8.72 1.13 18.96
CA PRO A 374 9.89 0.71 18.20
C PRO A 374 10.20 1.70 17.07
N LYS A 375 11.49 1.85 16.75
CA LYS A 375 11.87 2.49 15.48
C LYS A 375 11.25 1.74 14.33
N LEU A 376 10.84 2.51 13.33
CA LEU A 376 10.16 1.98 12.17
C LEU A 376 11.17 1.19 11.33
N PRO A 377 10.81 -0.03 10.86
CA PRO A 377 11.70 -0.81 10.03
C PRO A 377 11.92 -0.11 8.68
N ASP A 378 12.96 -0.53 7.97
CA ASP A 378 13.16 -0.13 6.58
C ASP A 378 11.87 -0.37 5.77
N PRO A 379 11.46 0.53 4.86
CA PRO A 379 10.19 0.41 4.12
C PRO A 379 10.06 -0.88 3.28
N PHE A 380 11.18 -1.48 2.89
CA PHE A 380 11.24 -2.73 2.13
C PHE A 380 11.53 -3.95 3.03
N ALA A 381 11.81 -3.78 4.32
CA ALA A 381 11.91 -4.88 5.28
C ALA A 381 10.52 -5.49 5.58
N PRO A 382 10.44 -6.73 6.11
CA PRO A 382 9.15 -7.36 6.38
C PRO A 382 8.28 -6.48 7.29
N LEU A 383 6.96 -6.48 7.08
CA LEU A 383 6.04 -5.80 7.98
C LEU A 383 6.07 -6.44 9.36
N PRO A 384 5.84 -5.64 10.43
CA PRO A 384 5.85 -6.18 11.77
C PRO A 384 4.63 -7.10 11.96
N VAL A 385 4.86 -8.30 12.48
CA VAL A 385 3.79 -9.25 12.86
C VAL A 385 2.86 -8.60 13.90
N CYS A 386 3.45 -7.80 14.77
CA CYS A 386 2.77 -7.06 15.81
C CYS A 386 2.91 -5.56 15.57
N PRO A 387 1.81 -4.79 15.35
CA PRO A 387 1.92 -3.36 15.18
C PRO A 387 2.64 -2.68 16.35
N PRO A 388 3.37 -1.58 16.11
CA PRO A 388 4.18 -0.89 17.12
C PRO A 388 3.50 -0.63 18.47
N GLY A 389 2.20 -0.30 18.47
CA GLY A 389 1.40 -0.01 19.65
C GLY A 389 0.84 -1.22 20.41
N MET A 390 1.09 -2.46 19.94
CA MET A 390 0.55 -3.67 20.56
C MET A 390 1.28 -4.02 21.87
N LEU A 391 0.51 -4.53 22.83
CA LEU A 391 1.05 -5.16 24.03
C LEU A 391 1.69 -6.49 23.67
N VAL A 392 3.00 -6.62 23.90
CA VAL A 392 3.79 -7.78 23.46
C VAL A 392 4.41 -8.54 24.63
N GLY A 393 4.65 -9.83 24.39
CA GLY A 393 5.45 -10.71 25.23
C GLY A 393 6.93 -10.72 24.83
N PRO A 394 7.76 -11.48 25.57
CA PRO A 394 9.21 -11.51 25.38
C PRO A 394 9.66 -12.11 24.04
N ASP A 395 8.78 -12.85 23.37
CA ASP A 395 8.95 -13.39 22.02
C ASP A 395 8.59 -12.40 20.91
N GLY A 396 8.18 -11.17 21.26
CA GLY A 396 7.76 -10.16 20.30
C GLY A 396 6.36 -10.40 19.70
N LEU A 397 5.62 -11.39 20.20
CA LEU A 397 4.24 -11.72 19.83
C LEU A 397 3.23 -11.11 20.83
N PRO A 398 1.91 -11.16 20.58
CA PRO A 398 0.93 -10.63 21.52
C PRO A 398 1.10 -11.24 22.93
N ALA A 399 1.09 -10.38 23.95
CA ALA A 399 1.29 -10.80 25.33
C ALA A 399 0.26 -11.85 25.80
N GLN A 400 0.65 -12.63 26.80
CA GLN A 400 -0.18 -13.62 27.48
C GLN A 400 -0.21 -13.30 28.99
N PRO A 401 -1.15 -13.87 29.78
CA PRO A 401 -1.18 -13.68 31.22
C PRO A 401 0.18 -14.00 31.87
N GLY A 402 0.72 -13.07 32.66
CA GLY A 402 2.04 -13.20 33.29
C GLY A 402 3.24 -13.15 32.32
N GLY A 403 3.01 -12.77 31.06
CA GLY A 403 4.00 -12.72 29.99
C GLY A 403 4.16 -11.34 29.36
N ILE A 404 3.97 -10.26 30.14
CA ILE A 404 4.12 -8.87 29.67
C ILE A 404 5.59 -8.45 29.81
N VAL A 405 6.17 -7.84 28.78
CA VAL A 405 7.55 -7.31 28.83
C VAL A 405 7.68 -6.05 29.70
N SER A 406 8.85 -5.82 30.29
CA SER A 406 9.20 -4.60 31.03
C SER A 406 9.34 -3.36 30.14
N GLU A 407 9.35 -2.17 30.74
CA GLU A 407 9.66 -0.93 30.00
C GLU A 407 11.09 -0.92 29.47
N GLU A 408 12.05 -1.50 30.19
CA GLU A 408 13.44 -1.63 29.73
C GLU A 408 13.52 -2.44 28.44
N TRP A 409 12.69 -3.49 28.31
CA TRP A 409 12.56 -4.25 27.07
C TRP A 409 12.06 -3.35 25.93
N LEU A 410 11.00 -2.56 26.17
CA LEU A 410 10.47 -1.62 25.17
C LEU A 410 11.50 -0.56 24.76
N ARG A 411 12.24 0.03 25.72
CA ARG A 411 13.31 1.01 25.44
C ARG A 411 14.41 0.40 24.59
N LYS A 412 14.87 -0.82 24.93
CA LYS A 412 15.90 -1.51 24.15
C LYS A 412 15.45 -1.79 22.71
N ARG A 413 14.17 -2.15 22.51
CA ARG A 413 13.55 -2.28 21.19
C ARG A 413 13.56 -0.95 20.43
N ALA A 414 13.13 0.14 21.07
CA ALA A 414 13.06 1.48 20.48
C ALA A 414 14.45 2.05 20.11
N GLU A 415 15.48 1.76 20.91
CA GLU A 415 16.84 2.23 20.66
C GLU A 415 17.51 1.54 19.47
N GLY A 416 16.97 0.41 19.01
CA GLY A 416 17.55 -0.44 17.97
C GLY A 416 18.51 -1.50 18.53
N GLY A 417 18.40 -1.81 19.81
CA GLY A 417 19.21 -2.82 20.49
C GLY A 417 18.67 -4.25 20.36
N MET A 418 17.71 -4.48 19.47
CA MET A 418 17.08 -5.77 19.19
C MET A 418 17.26 -6.17 17.72
N GLN A 419 17.22 -7.47 17.45
CA GLN A 419 17.21 -8.00 16.10
C GLN A 419 15.78 -7.94 15.53
N TYR A 420 15.66 -7.49 14.28
CA TYR A 420 14.42 -7.54 13.52
C TYR A 420 14.57 -8.56 12.39
N ALA A 421 13.84 -9.66 12.48
CA ALA A 421 13.84 -10.72 11.47
C ALA A 421 12.41 -11.22 11.28
N ASP A 422 12.01 -11.44 10.02
CA ASP A 422 10.70 -11.97 9.64
C ASP A 422 9.50 -11.25 10.28
N GLY A 423 9.64 -9.94 10.55
CA GLY A 423 8.59 -9.11 11.15
C GLY A 423 8.52 -9.17 12.67
N ILE A 424 9.47 -9.84 13.34
CA ILE A 424 9.49 -10.03 14.79
C ILE A 424 10.73 -9.38 15.39
N TRP A 425 10.53 -8.65 16.49
CA TRP A 425 11.59 -8.09 17.30
C TRP A 425 12.01 -9.11 18.36
N THR A 426 13.27 -9.52 18.32
CA THR A 426 13.83 -10.48 19.27
C THR A 426 15.14 -9.98 19.84
N ILE A 427 15.46 -10.46 21.03
CA ILE A 427 16.78 -10.25 21.62
C ILE A 427 17.80 -11.06 20.79
N PRO A 428 18.96 -10.48 20.41
CA PRO A 428 19.99 -11.21 19.67
C PRO A 428 20.44 -12.49 20.40
N ASN A 429 20.46 -13.62 19.70
CA ASN A 429 20.99 -14.88 20.25
C ASN A 429 22.50 -14.76 20.49
N GLY A 430 22.97 -14.99 21.72
CA GLY A 430 24.40 -15.02 22.07
C GLY A 430 24.81 -14.14 23.25
N ASP A 431 23.92 -13.31 23.79
CA ASP A 431 24.16 -12.64 25.07
C ASP A 431 23.71 -13.55 26.23
N ASP A 432 24.60 -14.43 26.68
CA ASP A 432 24.48 -15.13 27.98
C ASP A 432 24.49 -14.16 29.19
N LEU A 433 24.57 -12.84 28.91
CA LEU A 433 24.53 -11.72 29.84
C LEU A 433 23.31 -10.82 29.57
N LEU A 434 22.15 -11.39 29.25
CA LEU A 434 20.92 -10.61 29.23
C LEU A 434 20.80 -9.81 30.54
N PRO A 435 20.69 -8.47 30.49
CA PRO A 435 20.50 -7.69 31.71
C PRO A 435 19.26 -8.19 32.43
N THR A 436 19.34 -8.46 33.72
CA THR A 436 18.24 -9.05 34.51
C THR A 436 16.92 -8.29 34.29
N ALA A 437 16.98 -6.96 34.12
CA ALA A 437 15.85 -6.08 33.83
C ALA A 437 15.12 -6.37 32.49
N LEU A 438 15.81 -6.85 31.46
CA LEU A 438 15.23 -7.24 30.16
C LEU A 438 14.48 -8.59 30.24
N CYS A 439 14.80 -9.41 31.24
CA CYS A 439 14.12 -10.67 31.53
C CYS A 439 13.01 -10.53 32.58
N VAL A 440 12.81 -9.33 33.13
CA VAL A 440 11.69 -9.08 34.06
C VAL A 440 10.41 -9.09 33.26
N LEU A 441 9.61 -10.13 33.46
CA LEU A 441 8.23 -10.15 33.05
C LEU A 441 7.40 -9.47 34.13
N LEU A 442 6.60 -8.49 33.71
CA LEU A 442 5.64 -7.88 34.61
C LEU A 442 4.54 -8.88 34.90
N THR A 443 4.15 -8.97 36.18
CA THR A 443 2.88 -9.61 36.51
C THR A 443 1.74 -8.69 36.08
N ASP A 444 0.54 -9.27 35.91
CA ASP A 444 -0.65 -8.48 35.60
C ASP A 444 -0.95 -7.39 36.67
N ALA A 445 -0.45 -7.57 37.90
CA ALA A 445 -0.59 -6.60 38.97
C ALA A 445 0.38 -5.41 38.86
N ASP A 446 1.50 -5.59 38.15
CA ASP A 446 2.52 -4.57 37.95
C ASP A 446 2.29 -3.73 36.69
N TYR A 447 1.40 -4.17 35.80
CA TYR A 447 1.02 -3.42 34.61
C TYR A 447 0.03 -2.28 34.97
N PRO A 448 0.11 -1.08 34.34
CA PRO A 448 -0.60 0.12 34.81
C PRO A 448 -2.14 0.02 34.82
N VAL A 449 -2.70 -0.90 34.05
CA VAL A 449 -4.16 -1.12 33.95
C VAL A 449 -4.43 -2.61 34.06
N ARG A 450 -5.47 -2.99 34.78
CA ARG A 450 -5.87 -4.40 34.87
C ARG A 450 -6.34 -4.92 33.50
N VAL A 451 -5.66 -5.93 32.97
CA VAL A 451 -6.04 -6.63 31.72
C VAL A 451 -7.09 -7.70 32.00
N GLN A 452 -8.10 -7.79 31.13
CA GLN A 452 -9.17 -8.79 31.14
C GLN A 452 -8.89 -9.87 30.09
N TRP A 453 -7.98 -10.79 30.40
CA TRP A 453 -7.52 -11.83 29.48
C TRP A 453 -8.62 -12.81 29.03
N ASP A 454 -9.58 -13.08 29.91
CA ASP A 454 -10.72 -13.97 29.63
C ASP A 454 -11.83 -13.26 28.84
N GLY A 455 -11.65 -11.97 28.52
CA GLY A 455 -12.63 -11.16 27.81
C GLY A 455 -13.80 -10.68 28.68
N VAL A 456 -14.95 -10.43 28.04
CA VAL A 456 -16.17 -10.01 28.71
C VAL A 456 -17.04 -11.23 28.98
N LEU A 457 -17.15 -11.61 30.26
CA LEU A 457 -17.89 -12.79 30.69
C LEU A 457 -19.29 -12.40 31.19
N VAL A 458 -20.32 -13.03 30.64
CA VAL A 458 -21.74 -12.78 30.95
C VAL A 458 -22.43 -14.10 31.26
N ASP A 459 -22.91 -14.25 32.48
CA ASP A 459 -23.53 -15.48 32.99
C ASP A 459 -22.64 -16.73 32.82
N ASP A 460 -21.32 -16.56 32.95
CA ASP A 460 -20.35 -17.62 32.87
C ASP A 460 -20.58 -18.64 34.00
N PRO A 461 -20.74 -19.94 33.67
CA PRO A 461 -20.97 -20.99 34.66
C PRO A 461 -19.70 -21.37 35.44
N GLY A 462 -18.54 -20.88 35.00
CA GLY A 462 -17.21 -21.21 35.51
C GLY A 462 -16.71 -22.58 35.09
N PHE A 463 -15.49 -22.92 35.49
CA PHE A 463 -14.84 -24.17 35.11
C PHE A 463 -15.61 -25.37 35.70
N ASN A 464 -16.17 -26.22 34.83
CA ASN A 464 -17.02 -27.37 35.18
C ASN A 464 -18.30 -27.06 35.97
N GLY A 465 -18.81 -25.81 35.96
CA GLY A 465 -20.05 -25.46 36.65
C GLY A 465 -19.99 -25.48 38.19
N ALA A 466 -18.80 -25.74 38.77
CA ALA A 466 -18.62 -25.94 40.20
C ALA A 466 -18.33 -24.63 40.96
N SER A 467 -17.84 -23.60 40.27
CA SER A 467 -17.54 -22.30 40.87
C SER A 467 -17.64 -21.20 39.81
N PRO A 468 -18.44 -20.16 40.04
CA PRO A 468 -18.60 -19.04 39.10
C PRO A 468 -17.27 -18.38 38.75
N HIS A 469 -17.14 -17.90 37.51
CA HIS A 469 -15.97 -17.11 37.13
C HIS A 469 -15.96 -15.77 37.87
N ARG A 470 -14.85 -15.43 38.52
CA ARG A 470 -14.70 -14.21 39.33
C ARG A 470 -14.85 -12.91 38.51
N GLU A 471 -14.58 -12.98 37.21
CA GLU A 471 -14.67 -11.83 36.28
C GLU A 471 -16.05 -11.67 35.62
N ASP A 472 -17.04 -12.51 35.95
CA ASP A 472 -18.39 -12.39 35.41
C ASP A 472 -19.03 -11.03 35.73
N VAL A 473 -19.46 -10.31 34.69
CA VAL A 473 -19.99 -8.94 34.82
C VAL A 473 -21.34 -8.92 35.52
N VAL A 474 -22.22 -9.88 35.26
CA VAL A 474 -23.56 -9.93 35.88
C VAL A 474 -23.43 -10.16 37.39
N ARG A 475 -22.49 -10.99 37.80
CA ARG A 475 -22.25 -11.32 39.22
C ARG A 475 -21.43 -10.26 39.96
N ARG A 476 -20.64 -9.44 39.26
CA ARG A 476 -19.94 -8.30 39.88
C ARG A 476 -20.86 -7.12 40.18
N VAL A 477 -21.97 -7.01 39.46
CA VAL A 477 -22.91 -5.87 39.56
C VAL A 477 -24.15 -6.22 40.39
N ARG A 478 -24.44 -7.50 40.59
CA ARG A 478 -25.43 -7.99 41.57
C ARG A 478 -24.81 -8.11 42.96
#